data_AF-A0A959FQ35-F1
#
_entry.id   AF-A0A959FQ35-F1
#
_cell.length_a   1.000
_cell.length_b   1.000
_cell.length_c   1.000
_cell.angle_alpha   90.00
_cell.angle_beta   90.00
_cell.angle_gamma   90.00
#
_symmetry.space_group_name_H-M   'P 1'
#
loop_
_entity.id
_entity.type
_entity.pdbx_description
1 polymer ?
#
loop_
_entity_poly.entity_id
_entity_poly.type
_entity_poly.pdbx_seq_one_letter_code
_entity_poly.pdbx_strand_id
1 'polypeptide(L)'
;MGTYFLQVSLFWLGAWGFYQLSLRRETFFHLNRAYLLATLLLGLLLPFVPWPSLGATPAWTGTPVVWLQTITIRAAPPADAAAATPVWLTWLWRAYLLGSALAALRLAVNLWRMRQRLRHGRLEHSDGFTWVHSEEPHLPYSWFGYLFWSDSLRLTAEESRQIIAHERAHMRLGHSWDVLAYELIGLACWWHPLWIAYGRSLRNVHEY
;
A
#
# COMPACT_ATOMS: atom_id res chain seq x y z
N MET A 1 15.05 6.13 -13.52
CA MET A 1 14.82 5.55 -12.17
C MET A 1 14.67 6.63 -11.09
N GLY A 2 15.62 7.56 -10.91
CA GLY A 2 15.49 8.61 -9.86
C GLY A 2 14.31 9.57 -10.04
N THR A 3 14.00 9.96 -11.29
CA THR A 3 12.85 10.83 -11.62
C THR A 3 11.49 10.20 -11.27
N TYR A 4 11.38 8.88 -11.39
CA TYR A 4 10.16 8.13 -11.10
C TYR A 4 9.80 8.19 -9.62
N PHE A 5 10.77 7.91 -8.74
CA PHE A 5 10.52 7.93 -7.30
C PHE A 5 10.00 9.31 -6.84
N LEU A 6 10.58 10.37 -7.42
CA LEU A 6 10.16 11.74 -7.15
C LEU A 6 8.75 12.02 -7.69
N GLN A 7 8.43 11.56 -8.90
CA GLN A 7 7.08 11.69 -9.47
C GLN A 7 6.02 11.00 -8.62
N VAL A 8 6.25 9.75 -8.18
CA VAL A 8 5.31 9.02 -7.31
C VAL A 8 5.19 9.69 -5.95
N SER A 9 6.30 10.10 -5.36
CA SER A 9 6.31 10.81 -4.07
C SER A 9 5.52 12.11 -4.16
N LEU A 10 5.71 12.89 -5.22
CA LEU A 10 5.01 14.15 -5.43
C LEU A 10 3.51 13.94 -5.68
N PHE A 11 3.16 12.93 -6.47
CA PHE A 11 1.77 12.55 -6.71
C PHE A 11 1.06 12.15 -5.41
N TRP A 12 1.64 11.23 -4.64
CA TRP A 12 1.08 10.82 -3.35
C TRP A 12 1.04 11.96 -2.35
N LEU A 13 2.03 12.85 -2.34
CA LEU A 13 2.05 14.01 -1.45
C LEU A 13 0.90 14.97 -1.78
N GLY A 14 0.72 15.28 -3.07
CA GLY A 14 -0.38 16.12 -3.54
C GLY A 14 -1.75 15.49 -3.27
N ALA A 15 -1.90 14.21 -3.59
CA ALA A 15 -3.13 13.47 -3.38
C ALA A 15 -3.49 13.38 -1.88
N TRP A 16 -2.52 13.09 -1.02
CA TRP A 16 -2.71 13.10 0.44
C TRP A 16 -2.98 14.50 0.97
N GLY A 17 -2.30 15.53 0.45
CA GLY A 17 -2.55 16.93 0.81
C GLY A 17 -3.99 17.36 0.49
N PHE A 18 -4.49 17.02 -0.69
CA PHE A 18 -5.90 17.25 -1.06
C PHE A 18 -6.86 16.53 -0.12
N TYR A 19 -6.57 15.27 0.24
CA TYR A 19 -7.34 14.54 1.23
C TYR A 19 -7.39 15.29 2.57
N GLN A 20 -6.24 15.77 3.06
CA GLN A 20 -6.13 16.45 4.35
C GLN A 20 -6.90 17.78 4.38
N LEU A 21 -6.90 18.52 3.28
CA LEU A 21 -7.50 19.86 3.20
C LEU A 21 -9.00 19.81 2.90
N SER A 22 -9.44 18.87 2.06
CA SER A 22 -10.80 18.86 1.53
C SER A 22 -11.62 17.67 2.02
N LEU A 23 -11.13 16.44 1.90
CA LEU A 23 -11.95 15.24 2.14
C LEU A 23 -12.03 14.81 3.60
N ARG A 24 -10.98 15.05 4.40
CA ARG A 24 -10.89 14.55 5.77
C ARG A 24 -12.07 15.01 6.67
N ARG A 25 -12.65 16.18 6.39
CA ARG A 25 -13.76 16.76 7.17
C ARG A 25 -15.14 16.34 6.67
N GLU A 26 -15.21 15.69 5.52
CA GLU A 26 -16.46 15.21 4.96
C GLU A 26 -16.92 13.94 5.66
N THR A 27 -18.23 13.80 5.87
CA THR A 27 -18.85 12.62 6.50
C THR A 27 -19.00 11.43 5.52
N PHE A 28 -18.54 11.59 4.28
CA PHE A 28 -18.56 10.55 3.26
C PHE A 28 -17.37 9.58 3.40
N PHE A 29 -17.37 8.77 4.46
CA PHE A 29 -16.27 7.85 4.79
C PHE A 29 -15.96 6.84 3.67
N HIS A 30 -16.98 6.38 2.94
CA HIS A 30 -16.77 5.49 1.78
C HIS A 30 -15.95 6.14 0.67
N LEU A 31 -16.23 7.41 0.36
CA LEU A 31 -15.50 8.15 -0.67
C LEU A 31 -14.07 8.43 -0.22
N ASN A 32 -13.90 8.85 1.04
CA ASN A 32 -12.60 9.12 1.64
C ASN A 32 -11.68 7.90 1.55
N ARG A 33 -12.20 6.73 1.90
CA ARG A 33 -11.50 5.45 1.84
C ARG A 33 -11.16 5.03 0.42
N ALA A 34 -12.14 5.10 -0.50
CA ALA A 34 -11.93 4.78 -1.90
C ALA A 34 -10.87 5.69 -2.52
N TYR A 35 -10.90 6.99 -2.21
CA TYR A 35 -9.91 7.96 -2.65
C TYR A 35 -8.49 7.62 -2.15
N LEU A 36 -8.34 7.31 -0.86
CA LEU A 36 -7.03 6.97 -0.29
C LEU A 36 -6.43 5.72 -0.94
N LEU A 37 -7.21 4.64 -1.07
CA LEU A 37 -6.73 3.40 -1.68
C LEU A 37 -6.49 3.57 -3.19
N ALA A 38 -7.38 4.27 -3.91
CA ALA A 38 -7.24 4.51 -5.34
C ALA A 38 -6.00 5.35 -5.64
N THR A 39 -5.76 6.45 -4.92
CA THR A 39 -4.58 7.29 -5.15
C THR A 39 -3.28 6.58 -4.77
N LEU A 40 -3.31 5.71 -3.75
CA LEU A 40 -2.17 4.86 -3.41
C LEU A 40 -1.84 3.91 -4.57
N LEU A 41 -2.84 3.20 -5.11
CA LEU A 41 -2.67 2.31 -6.27
C LEU A 41 -2.28 3.07 -7.55
N LEU A 42 -2.89 4.22 -7.83
CA LEU A 42 -2.59 5.02 -9.01
C LEU A 42 -1.14 5.51 -9.03
N GLY A 43 -0.59 5.90 -7.87
CA GLY A 43 0.82 6.26 -7.79
C GLY A 43 1.77 5.10 -8.12
N LEU A 44 1.40 3.86 -7.79
CA LEU A 44 2.15 2.66 -8.19
C LEU A 44 2.00 2.33 -9.67
N LEU A 45 0.86 2.68 -10.26
CA LEU A 45 0.56 2.44 -11.67
C LEU A 45 1.09 3.53 -12.61
N LEU A 46 1.54 4.66 -12.04
CA LEU A 46 2.18 5.76 -12.77
C LEU A 46 3.31 5.35 -13.74
N PRO A 47 4.20 4.38 -13.45
CA PRO A 47 5.29 4.05 -14.38
C PRO A 47 4.79 3.32 -15.63
N PHE A 48 3.60 2.74 -15.58
CA PHE A 48 3.01 2.05 -16.74
C PHE A 48 2.22 3.00 -17.63
N VAL A 49 2.01 4.25 -17.20
CA VAL A 49 1.35 5.27 -18.02
C VAL A 49 2.41 5.92 -18.91
N PRO A 50 2.31 5.77 -20.25
CA PRO A 50 3.24 6.42 -21.17
C PRO A 50 3.05 7.93 -21.06
N TRP A 51 4.04 8.61 -20.51
CA TRP A 51 4.01 10.07 -20.44
C TRP A 51 4.36 10.65 -21.80
N PRO A 52 3.53 11.52 -22.40
CA PRO A 52 3.96 12.27 -23.56
C PRO A 52 5.15 13.12 -23.13
N SER A 53 6.32 12.89 -23.72
CA SER A 53 7.52 13.68 -23.43
C SER A 53 7.22 15.15 -23.73
N LEU A 54 7.00 15.96 -22.70
CA LEU A 54 6.76 17.42 -22.77
C LEU A 54 8.01 18.20 -23.22
N GLY A 55 8.92 17.55 -23.93
CA GLY A 55 10.20 18.07 -24.40
C GLY A 55 10.73 17.30 -25.61
N ALA A 56 9.87 16.59 -26.36
CA ALA A 56 10.21 16.29 -27.74
C ALA A 56 10.25 17.65 -28.45
N THR A 57 11.43 18.26 -28.51
CA THR A 57 11.68 19.36 -29.43
C THR A 57 11.26 18.83 -30.79
N PRO A 58 10.37 19.52 -31.53
CA PRO A 58 10.15 19.16 -32.92
C PRO A 58 11.54 19.19 -33.56
N ALA A 59 12.00 18.04 -34.04
CA ALA A 59 13.24 17.97 -34.78
C ALA A 59 13.07 18.95 -35.94
N TRP A 60 13.82 20.06 -35.91
CA TRP A 60 13.88 21.00 -37.02
C TRP A 60 14.49 20.24 -38.21
N THR A 61 13.64 19.62 -39.01
CA THR A 61 14.00 19.04 -40.30
C THR A 61 14.23 20.18 -41.28
N GLY A 62 15.44 20.75 -41.32
CA GLY A 62 15.64 21.91 -42.19
C GLY A 62 17.02 22.53 -42.32
N THR A 63 18.11 21.89 -41.90
CA THR A 63 19.45 22.36 -42.28
C THR A 63 20.10 21.35 -43.24
N PRO A 64 20.53 21.77 -44.45
CA PRO A 64 21.32 20.89 -45.31
C PRO A 64 22.67 20.66 -44.65
N VAL A 65 22.83 19.49 -44.03
CA VAL A 65 24.09 19.02 -43.49
C VAL A 65 24.94 18.51 -44.65
N VAL A 66 26.03 19.23 -44.95
CA VAL A 66 27.06 18.73 -45.85
C VAL A 66 27.85 17.65 -45.10
N TRP A 67 27.73 16.41 -45.54
CA TRP A 67 28.51 15.29 -45.01
C TRP A 67 29.94 15.38 -45.53
N LEU A 68 30.84 15.96 -44.74
CA LEU A 68 32.28 15.77 -44.95
C LEU A 68 32.63 14.32 -44.64
N GLN A 69 33.40 13.68 -45.52
CA GLN A 69 33.94 12.35 -45.24
C GLN A 69 35.03 12.47 -44.18
N THR A 70 34.66 12.28 -42.92
CA THR A 70 35.60 12.17 -41.82
C THR A 70 36.31 10.83 -41.94
N ILE A 71 37.63 10.83 -42.19
CA ILE A 71 38.46 9.65 -42.00
C ILE A 71 38.50 9.38 -40.49
N THR A 72 37.69 8.43 -40.04
CA THR A 72 37.73 7.93 -38.66
C THR A 72 38.86 6.91 -38.59
N ILE A 73 39.99 7.32 -37.99
CA ILE A 73 40.99 6.36 -37.53
C ILE A 73 40.31 5.57 -36.41
N ARG A 74 39.76 4.40 -36.76
CA ARG A 74 39.08 3.52 -35.83
C ARG A 74 40.16 2.84 -34.97
N ALA A 75 40.54 3.50 -33.86
CA ALA A 75 41.06 2.75 -32.73
C ALA A 75 40.06 1.64 -32.43
N ALA A 76 40.54 0.41 -32.21
CA ALA A 76 39.69 -0.70 -31.80
C ALA A 76 38.72 -0.16 -30.73
N PRO A 77 37.38 -0.38 -30.87
CA PRO A 77 36.45 0.09 -29.86
C PRO A 77 37.01 -0.38 -28.51
N PRO A 78 37.15 0.51 -27.51
CA PRO A 78 37.51 0.04 -26.17
C PRO A 78 36.54 -1.10 -25.90
N ALA A 79 37.07 -2.30 -25.66
CA ALA A 79 36.23 -3.46 -25.39
C ALA A 79 35.17 -2.99 -24.40
N ASP A 80 33.88 -3.09 -24.77
CA ASP A 80 32.78 -2.53 -24.00
C ASP A 80 32.94 -3.04 -22.57
N ALA A 81 33.58 -2.23 -21.73
CA ALA A 81 33.81 -2.55 -20.35
C ALA A 81 32.43 -2.36 -19.75
N ALA A 82 31.67 -3.46 -19.70
CA ALA A 82 30.34 -3.49 -19.14
C ALA A 82 30.39 -2.68 -17.85
N ALA A 83 29.69 -1.54 -17.83
CA ALA A 83 29.80 -0.58 -16.75
C ALA A 83 29.50 -1.34 -15.46
N ALA A 84 30.54 -1.55 -14.63
CA ALA A 84 30.41 -2.36 -13.44
C ALA A 84 29.36 -1.70 -12.55
N THR A 85 28.31 -2.44 -12.22
CA THR A 85 27.30 -1.94 -11.29
C THR A 85 27.98 -1.56 -9.99
N PRO A 86 27.83 -0.32 -9.50
CA PRO A 86 28.48 0.10 -8.28
C PRO A 86 28.16 -0.84 -7.12
N VAL A 87 29.16 -1.21 -6.31
CA VAL A 87 29.01 -2.16 -5.20
C VAL A 87 27.90 -1.73 -4.22
N TRP A 88 27.77 -0.41 -3.97
CA TRP A 88 26.72 0.14 -3.09
C TRP A 88 25.30 -0.16 -3.60
N LEU A 89 25.09 -0.22 -4.91
CA LEU A 89 23.78 -0.49 -5.50
C LEU A 89 23.36 -1.93 -5.23
N THR A 90 24.32 -2.86 -5.21
CA THR A 90 24.08 -4.26 -4.84
C THR A 90 23.65 -4.39 -3.38
N TRP A 91 24.34 -3.69 -2.47
CA TRP A 91 23.96 -3.66 -1.06
C TRP A 91 22.62 -3.00 -0.82
N LEU A 92 22.31 -1.91 -1.54
CA LEU A 92 21.01 -1.25 -1.48
C LEU A 92 19.88 -2.19 -1.90
N TRP A 93 20.03 -2.92 -3.01
CA TRP A 93 19.04 -3.91 -3.44
C TRP A 93 18.86 -5.05 -2.43
N ARG A 94 19.95 -5.54 -1.83
CA ARG A 94 19.86 -6.56 -0.76
C ARG A 94 19.12 -6.05 0.46
N ALA A 95 19.41 -4.81 0.91
CA ALA A 95 18.71 -4.18 2.02
C ALA A 95 17.22 -3.98 1.72
N TYR A 96 16.89 -3.53 0.50
CA TYR A 96 15.51 -3.40 0.03
C TYR A 96 14.77 -4.74 0.06
N LEU A 97 15.35 -5.79 -0.55
CA LEU A 97 14.78 -7.13 -0.57
C LEU A 97 14.61 -7.73 0.83
N LEU A 98 15.58 -7.50 1.72
CA LEU A 98 15.48 -7.92 3.12
C LEU A 98 14.29 -7.24 3.81
N GLY A 99 14.12 -5.93 3.66
CA GLY A 99 12.98 -5.21 4.24
C GLY A 99 11.64 -5.70 3.69
N SER A 100 11.54 -5.90 2.39
CA SER A 100 10.34 -6.47 1.75
C SER A 100 10.05 -7.90 2.21
N ALA A 101 11.09 -8.74 2.38
CA ALA A 101 10.94 -10.10 2.90
C ALA A 101 10.46 -10.10 4.36
N LEU A 102 10.97 -9.22 5.21
CA LEU A 102 10.51 -9.07 6.59
C LEU A 102 9.06 -8.58 6.66
N ALA A 103 8.67 -7.63 5.81
CA ALA A 103 7.29 -7.18 5.70
C ALA A 103 6.35 -8.33 5.26
N ALA A 104 6.77 -9.12 4.27
CA ALA A 104 6.02 -10.29 3.79
C ALA A 104 5.89 -11.36 4.88
N LEU A 105 6.97 -11.65 5.60
CA LEU A 105 6.95 -12.57 6.72
C LEU A 105 6.00 -12.09 7.82
N ARG A 106 6.04 -10.81 8.18
CA ARG A 106 5.11 -10.21 9.16
C ARG A 106 3.65 -10.41 8.73
N LEU A 107 3.33 -10.12 7.48
CA LEU A 107 1.99 -10.32 6.92
C LEU A 107 1.58 -11.80 6.97
N ALA A 108 2.46 -12.71 6.54
CA ALA A 108 2.21 -14.14 6.56
C ALA A 108 1.96 -14.68 7.99
N VAL A 109 2.76 -14.24 8.96
CA VAL A 109 2.59 -14.60 10.38
C VAL A 109 1.24 -14.09 10.91
N ASN A 110 0.84 -12.87 10.59
CA ASN A 110 -0.45 -12.31 11.01
C ASN A 110 -1.63 -13.11 10.42
N LEU A 111 -1.58 -13.45 9.13
CA LEU A 111 -2.58 -14.28 8.48
C LEU A 111 -2.61 -15.71 9.05
N TRP A 112 -1.46 -16.27 9.36
CA TRP A 112 -1.37 -17.60 9.98
C TRP A 112 -1.95 -17.61 11.39
N ARG A 113 -1.62 -16.61 12.23
CA ARG A 113 -2.20 -16.47 13.57
C ARG A 113 -3.71 -16.32 13.53
N MET A 114 -4.23 -15.51 12.60
CA MET A 114 -5.66 -15.40 12.35
C MET A 114 -6.28 -16.76 12.00
N ARG A 115 -5.67 -17.51 11.07
CA ARG A 115 -6.13 -18.84 10.68
C ARG A 115 -6.06 -19.84 11.85
N GLN A 116 -5.05 -19.75 12.71
CA GLN A 116 -4.94 -20.57 13.91
C GLN A 116 -6.09 -20.31 14.89
N ARG A 117 -6.45 -19.04 15.12
CA ARG A 117 -7.60 -18.67 15.96
C ARG A 117 -8.92 -19.20 15.40
N LEU A 118 -9.10 -19.15 14.09
CA LEU A 118 -10.29 -19.73 13.44
C LEU A 118 -10.37 -21.26 13.56
N ARG A 119 -9.22 -21.95 13.63
CA ARG A 119 -9.18 -23.42 13.75
C ARG A 119 -9.42 -23.92 15.17
N HIS A 120 -8.98 -23.17 16.17
CA HIS A 120 -9.07 -23.56 17.58
C HIS A 120 -10.23 -22.88 18.32
N GLY A 121 -10.77 -21.78 17.78
CA GLY A 121 -11.92 -21.09 18.36
C GLY A 121 -13.22 -21.85 18.13
N ARG A 122 -14.16 -21.70 19.08
CA ARG A 122 -15.51 -22.23 18.93
C ARG A 122 -16.26 -21.35 17.94
N LEU A 123 -16.54 -21.90 16.76
CA LEU A 123 -17.26 -21.24 15.68
C LEU A 123 -18.77 -21.37 15.91
N GLU A 124 -19.46 -20.24 15.97
CA GLU A 124 -20.92 -20.20 16.06
C GLU A 124 -21.47 -19.32 14.94
N HIS A 125 -22.37 -19.85 14.12
CA HIS A 125 -23.03 -19.06 13.07
C HIS A 125 -24.32 -18.47 13.63
N SER A 126 -24.39 -17.15 13.71
CA SER A 126 -25.59 -16.44 14.16
C SER A 126 -25.66 -15.08 13.47
N ASP A 127 -26.89 -14.59 13.21
CA ASP A 127 -27.15 -13.26 12.63
C ASP A 127 -26.44 -12.92 11.30
N GLY A 128 -26.12 -13.95 10.50
CA GLY A 128 -25.52 -13.79 9.17
C GLY A 128 -24.00 -13.57 9.16
N PHE A 129 -23.32 -13.78 10.29
CA PHE A 129 -21.86 -13.77 10.40
C PHE A 129 -21.37 -14.89 11.35
N THR A 130 -20.06 -15.13 11.39
CA THR A 130 -19.46 -16.19 12.20
C THR A 130 -18.84 -15.60 13.46
N TRP A 131 -19.33 -16.03 14.62
CA TRP A 131 -18.76 -15.77 15.93
C TRP A 131 -17.59 -16.71 16.20
N VAL A 132 -16.54 -16.17 16.79
CA VAL A 132 -15.36 -16.90 17.23
C VAL A 132 -15.15 -16.57 18.70
N HIS A 133 -15.59 -17.48 19.57
CA HIS A 133 -15.40 -17.33 21.01
C HIS A 133 -13.98 -17.73 21.41
N SER A 134 -13.38 -16.93 22.27
CA SER A 134 -12.05 -17.12 22.82
C SER A 134 -12.07 -16.89 24.32
N GLU A 135 -11.41 -17.77 25.08
CA GLU A 135 -11.25 -17.63 26.53
C GLU A 135 -10.15 -16.59 26.87
N GLU A 136 -9.29 -16.24 25.91
CA GLU A 136 -8.24 -15.23 26.11
C GLU A 136 -8.84 -13.82 26.24
N PRO A 137 -8.36 -13.00 27.20
CA PRO A 137 -8.82 -11.63 27.36
C PRO A 137 -8.30 -10.75 26.22
N HIS A 138 -9.21 -10.31 25.34
CA HIS A 138 -8.92 -9.36 24.28
C HIS A 138 -10.15 -8.50 23.97
N LEU A 139 -9.94 -7.28 23.47
CA LEU A 139 -11.04 -6.44 22.98
C LEU A 139 -11.75 -7.14 21.82
N PRO A 140 -13.08 -7.03 21.69
CA PRO A 140 -13.80 -7.54 20.52
C PRO A 140 -13.28 -6.87 19.25
N TYR A 141 -13.14 -7.65 18.18
CA TYR A 141 -12.73 -7.12 16.88
C TYR A 141 -13.28 -8.00 15.76
N SER A 142 -13.44 -7.40 14.58
CA SER A 142 -13.88 -8.09 13.36
C SER A 142 -12.74 -8.27 12.35
N TRP A 143 -12.73 -9.41 11.67
CA TRP A 143 -11.77 -9.66 10.60
C TRP A 143 -12.33 -10.62 9.55
N PHE A 144 -12.35 -10.24 8.27
CA PHE A 144 -12.92 -11.01 7.14
C PHE A 144 -14.31 -11.61 7.39
N GLY A 145 -15.19 -10.88 8.09
CA GLY A 145 -16.55 -11.35 8.39
C GLY A 145 -16.65 -12.27 9.60
N TYR A 146 -15.56 -12.46 10.35
CA TYR A 146 -15.53 -13.18 11.62
C TYR A 146 -15.53 -12.18 12.79
N LEU A 147 -16.42 -12.37 13.77
CA LEU A 147 -16.46 -11.59 15.01
C LEU A 147 -15.70 -12.34 16.10
N PHE A 148 -14.59 -11.79 16.57
CA PHE A 148 -13.85 -12.35 17.68
C PHE A 148 -14.38 -11.79 18.98
N TRP A 149 -14.91 -12.66 19.83
CA TRP A 149 -15.47 -12.30 21.13
C TRP A 149 -14.71 -12.98 22.25
N SER A 150 -14.38 -12.21 23.29
CA SER A 150 -13.73 -12.74 24.49
C SER A 150 -14.77 -12.96 25.58
N ASP A 151 -14.90 -14.20 26.05
CA ASP A 151 -15.88 -14.55 27.09
C ASP A 151 -15.50 -14.01 28.48
N SER A 152 -14.24 -13.55 28.64
CA SER A 152 -13.76 -12.90 29.86
C SER A 152 -14.10 -11.42 29.98
N LEU A 153 -14.64 -10.78 28.92
CA LEU A 153 -15.00 -9.37 28.98
C LEU A 153 -16.28 -9.16 29.79
N ARG A 154 -16.19 -8.35 30.84
CA ARG A 154 -17.34 -7.93 31.64
C ARG A 154 -17.84 -6.58 31.13
N LEU A 155 -18.70 -6.61 30.11
CA LEU A 155 -19.35 -5.43 29.55
C LEU A 155 -20.81 -5.36 30.00
N THR A 156 -21.36 -4.15 30.08
CA THR A 156 -22.80 -3.98 30.20
C THR A 156 -23.49 -4.42 28.90
N ALA A 157 -24.79 -4.73 28.99
CA ALA A 157 -25.58 -5.11 27.82
C ALA A 157 -25.61 -3.99 26.76
N GLU A 158 -25.56 -2.72 27.18
CA GLU A 158 -25.55 -1.59 26.26
C GLU A 158 -24.21 -1.43 25.54
N GLU A 159 -23.09 -1.51 26.26
CA GLU A 159 -21.75 -1.46 25.65
C GLU A 159 -21.55 -2.62 24.67
N SER A 160 -22.00 -3.82 25.03
CA SER A 160 -21.92 -5.00 24.16
C SER A 160 -22.68 -4.77 22.86
N ARG A 161 -23.91 -4.23 22.93
CA ARG A 161 -24.71 -3.92 21.74
C ARG A 161 -24.02 -2.90 20.83
N GLN A 162 -23.45 -1.84 21.41
CA GLN A 162 -22.75 -0.80 20.65
C GLN A 162 -21.51 -1.35 19.95
N ILE A 163 -20.70 -2.16 20.64
CA ILE A 163 -19.51 -2.79 20.06
C ILE A 163 -19.91 -3.76 18.94
N ILE A 164 -20.91 -4.61 19.15
CA ILE A 164 -21.39 -5.53 18.11
C ILE A 164 -21.89 -4.76 16.89
N ALA A 165 -22.63 -3.65 17.08
CA ALA A 165 -23.10 -2.82 15.99
C ALA A 165 -21.93 -2.18 15.20
N HIS A 166 -20.90 -1.70 15.90
CA HIS A 166 -19.68 -1.17 15.30
C HIS A 166 -18.94 -2.24 14.49
N GLU A 167 -18.65 -3.40 15.09
CA GLU A 167 -17.93 -4.49 14.41
C GLU A 167 -18.71 -5.05 13.21
N ARG A 168 -20.04 -5.10 13.30
CA ARG A 168 -20.89 -5.46 12.17
C ARG A 168 -20.77 -4.46 11.01
N ALA A 169 -20.65 -3.17 11.31
CA ALA A 169 -20.38 -2.16 10.29
C ALA A 169 -19.01 -2.39 9.64
N HIS A 170 -17.97 -2.71 10.41
CA HIS A 170 -16.64 -3.03 9.89
C HIS A 170 -16.64 -4.20 8.90
N MET A 171 -17.36 -5.27 9.23
CA MET A 171 -17.52 -6.41 8.33
C MET A 171 -18.26 -6.05 7.06
N ARG A 172 -19.41 -5.36 7.18
CA ARG A 172 -20.24 -4.98 6.03
C ARG A 172 -19.50 -4.07 5.06
N LEU A 173 -18.67 -3.17 5.59
CA LEU A 173 -17.87 -2.26 4.78
C LEU A 173 -16.59 -2.90 4.24
N GLY A 174 -16.21 -4.07 4.76
CA GLY A 174 -15.05 -4.82 4.30
C GLY A 174 -13.71 -4.22 4.73
N HIS A 175 -13.62 -3.61 5.92
CA HIS A 175 -12.40 -2.92 6.35
C HIS A 175 -11.16 -3.82 6.42
N SER A 176 -11.33 -5.12 6.63
CA SER A 176 -10.23 -6.09 6.56
C SER A 176 -9.59 -6.17 5.17
N TRP A 177 -10.36 -5.97 4.09
CA TRP A 177 -9.82 -5.91 2.73
C TRP A 177 -8.97 -4.67 2.51
N ASP A 178 -9.39 -3.54 3.06
CA ASP A 178 -8.63 -2.29 2.97
C ASP A 178 -7.27 -2.43 3.67
N VAL A 179 -7.26 -3.03 4.87
CA VAL A 179 -6.04 -3.29 5.63
C VAL A 179 -5.12 -4.25 4.89
N LEU A 180 -5.66 -5.31 4.28
CA LEU A 180 -4.88 -6.25 3.49
C LEU A 180 -4.30 -5.57 2.23
N ALA A 181 -5.11 -4.81 1.49
CA ALA A 181 -4.68 -4.10 0.29
C ALA A 181 -3.58 -3.07 0.61
N TYR A 182 -3.75 -2.34 1.71
CA TYR A 182 -2.70 -1.51 2.28
C TYR A 182 -1.46 -2.38 2.51
N GLU A 183 -1.47 -3.36 3.41
CA GLU A 183 -0.29 -4.16 3.78
C GLU A 183 0.44 -4.79 2.57
N LEU A 184 -0.29 -5.22 1.54
CA LEU A 184 0.28 -5.72 0.28
C LEU A 184 1.11 -4.66 -0.46
N ILE A 185 0.63 -3.42 -0.54
CA ILE A 185 1.39 -2.29 -1.07
C ILE A 185 2.60 -1.99 -0.19
N GLY A 186 2.44 -2.13 1.13
CA GLY A 186 3.50 -1.99 2.12
C GLY A 186 4.69 -2.90 1.88
N LEU A 187 4.51 -4.06 1.23
CA LEU A 187 5.63 -4.96 0.90
C LEU A 187 6.67 -4.29 0.01
N ALA A 188 6.22 -3.47 -0.94
CA ALA A 188 7.10 -2.73 -1.85
C ALA A 188 7.53 -1.37 -1.29
N CYS A 189 6.66 -0.74 -0.50
CA CYS A 189 6.79 0.66 -0.07
C CYS A 189 7.06 0.84 1.44
N TRP A 190 7.53 -0.21 2.13
CA TRP A 190 7.72 -0.24 3.59
C TRP A 190 8.54 0.93 4.15
N TRP A 191 9.48 1.46 3.37
CA TRP A 191 10.37 2.55 3.75
C TRP A 191 9.83 3.94 3.41
N HIS A 192 8.75 4.03 2.62
CA HIS A 192 8.25 5.30 2.11
C HIS A 192 7.50 6.09 3.21
N PRO A 193 7.80 7.38 3.47
CA PRO A 193 7.16 8.13 4.54
C PRO A 193 5.65 8.34 4.31
N LEU A 194 5.25 8.65 3.07
CA LEU A 194 3.83 8.80 2.72
C LEU A 194 3.01 7.53 2.93
N TRP A 195 3.62 6.35 2.79
CA TRP A 195 2.94 5.10 3.09
C TRP A 195 2.44 5.08 4.55
N ILE A 196 3.28 5.50 5.50
CA ILE A 196 2.91 5.63 6.92
C ILE A 196 1.78 6.66 7.12
N ALA A 197 1.83 7.78 6.40
CA ALA A 197 0.82 8.83 6.48
C ALA A 197 -0.55 8.36 5.95
N TYR A 198 -0.57 7.66 4.82
CA TYR A 198 -1.78 7.04 4.28
C TYR A 198 -2.36 6.00 5.24
N GLY A 199 -1.53 5.17 5.89
CA GLY A 199 -2.00 4.19 6.86
C GLY A 199 -2.68 4.81 8.07
N ARG A 200 -2.15 5.94 8.59
CA ARG A 200 -2.79 6.70 9.67
C ARG A 200 -4.11 7.29 9.21
N SER A 201 -4.16 7.87 8.02
CA SER A 201 -5.40 8.43 7.45
C SER A 201 -6.47 7.36 7.24
N LEU A 202 -6.09 6.19 6.72
CA LEU A 202 -7.03 5.09 6.46
C LEU A 202 -7.62 4.54 7.77
N ARG A 203 -6.80 4.38 8.81
CA ARG A 203 -7.26 3.95 10.14
C ARG A 203 -8.24 4.94 10.75
N ASN A 204 -7.95 6.23 10.67
CA ASN A 204 -8.88 7.25 11.15
C ASN A 204 -10.24 7.16 10.45
N VAL A 205 -10.28 6.87 9.15
CA VAL A 205 -11.55 6.70 8.41
C VAL A 205 -12.29 5.42 8.81
N HIS A 206 -11.59 4.38 9.27
CA HIS A 206 -12.21 3.15 9.78
C HIS A 206 -12.82 3.31 11.18
N GLU A 207 -12.34 4.27 11.97
CA GLU A 207 -12.83 4.51 13.33
C GLU A 207 -14.16 5.30 13.36
N TYR A 208 -14.57 5.93 12.24
CA TYR A 208 -15.82 6.70 12.11
C TYR A 208 -16.89 5.93 11.31
#